data_AF-F4WAR2-F1
#
_entry.id   AF-F4WAR2-F1
#
_cell.length_a   1.000
_cell.length_b   1.000
_cell.length_c   1.000
_cell.angle_alpha   90.00
_cell.angle_beta   90.00
_cell.angle_gamma   90.00
#
_symmetry.space_group_name_H-M   'P 1'
#
loop_
_entity.id
_entity.type
_entity.pdbx_description
1 polymer ?
#
loop_
_entity_poly.entity_id
_entity_poly.type
_entity_poly.pdbx_seq_one_letter_code
_entity_poly.pdbx_strand_id
1 'polypeptide(L)'
;MNFEQRANIKFCFKLGKTFTETHNLMNDDAHTGRPKSTINENSIEVVRNFIKHEPKSSVRYMEMELNIPKSTIYRILTEHLGLQKVCARFVPHKLTDDQKMHRI
;
A
#
# COMPACT_ATOMS: atom_id res chain seq x y z
N MET A 1 32.67 -19.49 4.77
CA MET A 1 31.65 -19.93 5.75
C MET A 1 30.82 -18.71 6.13
N ASN A 2 29.53 -18.72 5.82
CA ASN A 2 28.62 -17.58 6.00
C ASN A 2 28.36 -17.32 7.51
N PHE A 3 28.06 -16.07 7.90
CA PHE A 3 27.79 -15.69 9.30
C PHE A 3 26.64 -16.51 9.90
N GLU A 4 25.59 -16.74 9.12
CA GLU A 4 24.44 -17.59 9.47
C GLU A 4 24.85 -19.04 9.78
N GLN A 5 25.82 -19.59 9.06
CA GLN A 5 26.33 -20.95 9.30
C GLN A 5 27.07 -21.04 10.64
N ARG A 6 27.83 -20.00 11.01
CA ARG A 6 28.55 -19.92 12.30
C ARG A 6 27.58 -19.75 13.48
N ALA A 7 26.53 -18.94 13.30
CA ALA A 7 25.49 -18.77 14.31
C ALA A 7 24.73 -20.07 14.58
N ASN A 8 24.36 -20.79 13.51
CA ASN A 8 23.72 -22.11 13.59
C ASN A 8 24.57 -23.11 14.39
N ILE A 9 25.87 -23.27 14.07
CA ILE A 9 26.75 -24.24 14.76
C ILE A 9 26.85 -23.96 16.27
N LYS A 10 26.98 -22.69 16.67
CA LYS A 10 27.06 -22.29 18.07
C LYS A 10 25.75 -22.60 18.82
N PHE A 11 24.61 -22.43 18.16
CA PHE A 11 23.30 -22.77 18.72
C PHE A 11 23.02 -24.28 18.74
N CYS A 12 23.49 -25.05 17.75
CA CYS A 12 23.33 -26.51 17.72
C CYS A 12 23.92 -27.16 18.99
N PHE A 13 25.15 -26.74 19.34
CA PHE A 13 25.83 -27.22 20.54
C PHE A 13 25.10 -26.83 21.82
N LYS A 14 24.53 -25.61 21.85
CA LYS A 14 23.81 -25.10 23.02
C LYS A 14 22.42 -25.72 23.21
N LEU A 15 21.74 -26.06 22.12
CA LEU A 15 20.39 -26.66 22.13
C LEU A 15 20.42 -28.19 22.21
N GLY A 16 21.59 -28.83 22.03
CA GLY A 16 21.70 -30.29 22.01
C GLY A 16 20.96 -30.94 20.84
N LYS A 17 20.70 -30.17 19.78
CA LYS A 17 19.95 -30.60 18.59
C LYS A 17 20.86 -30.77 17.39
N THR A 18 20.37 -31.50 16.40
CA THR A 18 21.07 -31.64 15.12
C THR A 18 21.11 -30.31 14.35
N PHE A 19 22.02 -30.22 13.39
CA PHE A 19 22.19 -29.01 12.58
C PHE A 19 20.92 -28.63 11.81
N THR A 20 20.25 -29.63 11.23
CA THR A 20 18.98 -29.49 10.50
C THR A 20 17.85 -28.97 11.39
N GLU A 21 17.74 -29.45 12.62
CA GLU A 21 16.71 -28.98 13.56
C GLU A 21 16.97 -27.54 13.99
N THR A 22 18.22 -27.20 14.31
CA THR A 22 18.60 -25.84 14.73
C THR A 22 18.39 -24.84 13.60
N HIS A 23 18.73 -25.21 12.37
CA HIS A 23 18.47 -24.40 11.19
C HIS A 23 16.98 -24.11 11.00
N ASN A 24 16.13 -25.13 11.16
CA ASN A 24 14.68 -24.95 11.06
C ASN A 24 14.10 -24.11 12.21
N LEU A 25 14.71 -24.14 13.40
CA LEU A 25 14.37 -23.30 14.55
C LEU A 25 14.85 -21.85 14.42
N MET A 26 15.87 -21.59 13.61
CA MET A 26 16.38 -20.23 13.35
C MET A 26 15.63 -19.53 12.22
N ASN A 27 14.78 -20.24 11.47
CA ASN A 27 13.81 -19.58 10.62
C ASN A 27 12.77 -18.92 11.53
N ASP A 28 12.76 -17.59 11.56
CA ASP A 28 11.73 -16.85 12.27
C ASP A 28 10.35 -17.25 11.73
N ASP A 29 9.45 -17.60 12.64
CA ASP A 29 8.03 -17.70 12.32
C ASP A 29 7.54 -16.36 11.76
N ALA A 30 6.45 -16.40 10.99
CA ALA A 30 5.83 -15.21 10.43
C ALA A 30 5.59 -14.17 11.55
N HIS A 31 6.40 -13.11 11.57
CA HIS A 31 6.29 -12.07 12.58
C HIS A 31 4.92 -11.41 12.44
N THR A 32 4.13 -11.45 13.52
CA THR A 32 2.91 -10.66 13.65
C THR A 32 3.32 -9.21 13.80
N GLY A 33 3.65 -8.55 12.69
CA GLY A 33 3.99 -7.13 12.67
C GLY A 33 2.88 -6.28 13.29
N ARG A 34 3.14 -4.98 13.47
CA ARG A 34 2.13 -4.04 13.98
C ARG A 34 0.83 -4.20 13.17
N PRO A 35 -0.34 -4.38 13.82
CA PRO A 35 -1.59 -4.55 13.10
C PRO A 35 -1.77 -3.37 12.14
N LYS A 36 -2.00 -3.68 10.87
CA LYS A 36 -2.31 -2.66 9.86
C LYS A 36 -3.58 -1.97 10.34
N SER A 37 -3.48 -0.66 10.56
CA SER A 37 -4.47 0.13 11.29
C SER A 37 -5.91 -0.11 10.81
N THR A 38 -6.85 0.15 11.71
CA THR A 38 -8.31 0.32 11.66
C THR A 38 -8.87 1.02 10.40
N ILE A 39 -8.59 0.50 9.20
CA ILE A 39 -9.26 0.91 7.98
C ILE A 39 -10.50 0.03 7.88
N ASN A 40 -11.65 0.63 8.14
CA ASN A 40 -12.94 -0.04 8.05
C ASN A 40 -13.43 -0.02 6.60
N GLU A 41 -14.24 -1.01 6.21
CA GLU A 41 -14.85 -1.06 4.86
C GLU A 41 -15.66 0.21 4.55
N ASN A 42 -16.36 0.75 5.56
CA ASN A 42 -17.10 2.00 5.42
C ASN A 42 -16.19 3.18 5.01
N SER A 43 -15.00 3.29 5.60
CA SER A 43 -14.05 4.36 5.26
C SER A 43 -13.54 4.22 3.82
N ILE A 44 -13.35 2.97 3.36
CA ILE A 44 -12.95 2.69 1.97
C ILE A 44 -14.05 3.13 1.01
N GLU A 45 -15.30 2.79 1.29
CA GLU A 45 -16.44 3.11 0.42
C GLU A 45 -16.70 4.62 0.35
N VAL A 46 -16.60 5.33 1.48
CA VAL A 46 -16.74 6.79 1.51
C VAL A 46 -15.67 7.47 0.64
N VAL A 47 -14.40 7.06 0.77
CA VAL A 47 -13.30 7.60 -0.05
C VAL A 47 -13.47 7.24 -1.53
N ARG A 48 -13.91 6.01 -1.83
CA ARG A 48 -14.19 5.53 -3.19
C ARG A 48 -15.27 6.39 -3.85
N ASN A 49 -16.36 6.67 -3.14
CA ASN A 49 -17.45 7.47 -3.68
C ASN A 49 -17.05 8.94 -3.84
N PHE A 50 -16.27 9.49 -2.91
CA PHE A 50 -15.75 10.86 -3.05
C PHE A 50 -14.93 11.03 -4.33
N ILE A 51 -13.97 10.13 -4.59
CA ILE A 51 -13.10 10.22 -5.78
C ILE A 51 -13.84 9.98 -7.10
N LYS A 52 -14.91 9.19 -7.11
CA LYS A 52 -15.74 9.03 -8.32
C LYS A 52 -16.40 10.36 -8.74
N HIS A 53 -16.81 11.18 -7.78
CA HIS A 53 -17.44 12.48 -8.05
C HIS A 53 -16.38 13.57 -8.29
N GLU A 54 -15.30 13.56 -7.52
CA GLU A 54 -14.24 14.56 -7.60
C GLU A 54 -12.85 13.93 -7.78
N PRO A 55 -12.51 13.47 -9.00
CA PRO A 55 -11.29 12.68 -9.24
C PRO A 55 -9.99 13.48 -9.14
N LYS A 56 -10.06 14.82 -9.10
CA LYS A 56 -8.90 15.72 -9.02
C LYS A 56 -8.67 16.29 -7.62
N SER A 57 -9.47 15.88 -6.65
CA SER A 57 -9.40 16.40 -5.28
C SER A 57 -8.10 16.01 -4.61
N SER A 58 -7.52 16.95 -3.85
CA SER A 58 -6.30 16.70 -3.10
C SER A 58 -6.61 15.91 -1.82
N VAL A 59 -5.66 15.10 -1.34
CA VAL A 59 -5.83 14.35 -0.08
C VAL A 59 -6.10 15.30 1.11
N ARG A 60 -5.55 16.52 1.08
CA ARG A 60 -5.81 17.54 2.11
C ARG A 60 -7.26 18.04 2.06
N TYR A 61 -7.79 18.24 0.86
CA TYR A 61 -9.18 18.63 0.69
C TYR A 61 -10.12 17.52 1.16
N MET A 62 -9.84 16.28 0.78
CA MET A 62 -10.59 15.11 1.24
C MET A 62 -10.55 14.95 2.77
N GLU A 63 -9.43 15.26 3.42
CA GLU A 63 -9.30 15.26 4.88
C GLU A 63 -10.27 16.27 5.52
N MET A 64 -10.39 17.48 4.95
CA MET A 64 -11.32 18.50 5.44
C MET A 64 -12.78 18.10 5.23
N GLU A 65 -13.12 17.50 4.09
CA GLU A 65 -14.49 17.12 3.74
C GLU A 65 -14.97 15.86 4.48
N LEU A 66 -14.11 14.83 4.57
CA LEU A 66 -14.48 13.53 5.11
C LEU A 66 -14.17 13.40 6.61
N ASN A 67 -13.42 14.35 7.18
CA ASN A 67 -12.89 14.30 8.54
C ASN A 67 -12.12 12.99 8.84
N ILE A 68 -11.44 12.45 7.81
CA ILE A 68 -10.56 11.28 7.91
C ILE A 68 -9.12 11.79 7.82
N PRO A 69 -8.20 11.30 8.68
CA PRO A 69 -6.81 11.75 8.64
C PRO A 69 -6.17 11.49 7.28
N LYS A 70 -5.42 12.47 6.78
CA LYS A 70 -4.73 12.43 5.47
C LYS A 70 -3.96 11.14 5.22
N SER A 71 -3.28 10.61 6.24
CA SER A 71 -2.49 9.37 6.16
C SER A 71 -3.36 8.15 5.84
N THR A 72 -4.57 8.09 6.39
CA THR A 72 -5.52 7.02 6.16
C THR A 72 -6.13 7.12 4.78
N ILE A 73 -6.53 8.33 4.34
CA ILE A 73 -7.00 8.56 2.98
C ILE A 73 -5.95 8.14 1.96
N TYR A 74 -4.69 8.55 2.17
CA TYR A 74 -3.59 8.17 1.29
C TYR A 74 -3.42 6.65 1.17
N ARG A 75 -3.42 5.93 2.30
CA ARG A 75 -3.37 4.46 2.30
C ARG A 75 -4.57 3.83 1.60
N ILE A 76 -5.78 4.34 1.80
CA ILE A 76 -6.97 3.84 1.12
C ILE A 76 -6.81 4.00 -0.40
N LEU A 77 -6.38 5.18 -0.86
CA LEU A 77 -6.17 5.44 -2.28
C LEU A 77 -5.12 4.49 -2.88
N THR A 78 -3.95 4.32 -2.23
CA THR A 78 -2.83 3.57 -2.83
C THR A 78 -2.90 2.05 -2.57
N GLU A 79 -3.23 1.62 -1.35
CA GLU A 79 -3.18 0.21 -0.94
C GLU A 79 -4.51 -0.52 -1.19
N HIS A 80 -5.66 0.14 -0.96
CA HIS A 80 -6.97 -0.51 -1.04
C HIS A 80 -7.67 -0.28 -2.39
N LEU A 81 -7.53 0.91 -2.98
CA LEU A 81 -8.12 1.24 -4.28
C LEU A 81 -7.12 1.13 -5.45
N GLY A 82 -5.82 0.99 -5.17
CA GLY A 82 -4.78 0.86 -6.19
C GLY A 82 -4.62 2.08 -7.10
N LEU A 83 -5.03 3.26 -6.61
CA LEU A 83 -4.98 4.50 -7.37
C LEU A 83 -3.63 5.19 -7.21
N GLN A 84 -3.17 5.78 -8.30
CA GLN A 84 -1.99 6.63 -8.34
C GLN A 84 -2.35 8.03 -8.82
N LYS A 85 -1.67 9.04 -8.28
CA LYS A 85 -1.81 10.40 -8.77
C LYS A 85 -1.12 10.53 -10.12
N VAL A 86 -1.88 10.95 -11.13
CA VAL A 86 -1.35 11.28 -12.46
C VAL A 86 -1.48 12.78 -12.70
N CYS A 87 -0.45 13.40 -13.30
CA CYS A 87 -0.53 14.79 -13.72
C CYS A 87 -1.42 14.91 -14.96
N ALA A 88 -2.27 15.95 -15.01
CA ALA A 88 -2.97 16.29 -16.24
C ALA A 88 -1.94 16.65 -17.33
N ARG A 89 -2.20 16.23 -18.57
CA ARG A 89 -1.42 16.62 -19.73
C ARG A 89 -1.94 17.94 -20.28
N PHE A 90 -1.03 18.81 -20.74
CA PHE A 90 -1.42 20.04 -21.41
C PHE A 90 -2.20 19.73 -22.70
N VAL A 91 -3.30 20.45 -22.92
CA VAL A 91 -4.12 20.36 -24.13
C VAL A 91 -4.17 21.77 -24.74
N PRO A 92 -3.70 21.98 -25.99
CA PRO A 92 -3.58 23.31 -26.59
C PRO A 92 -4.89 24.11 -26.67
N HIS A 93 -6.02 23.43 -26.87
CA HIS A 93 -7.34 24.04 -26.89
C HIS A 93 -8.42 22.99 -26.59
N LYS A 94 -9.60 23.43 -26.15
CA LYS A 94 -10.75 22.56 -25.92
C LYS A 94 -11.40 22.22 -27.27
N LEU A 95 -11.45 20.94 -27.62
CA LEU A 95 -12.08 20.49 -28.86
C LEU A 95 -13.61 20.51 -28.76
N THR A 96 -14.26 20.88 -29.85
CA THR A 96 -15.71 20.67 -30.07
C THR A 96 -16.00 19.19 -30.30
N ASP A 97 -17.26 18.78 -30.16
CA ASP A 97 -17.64 17.38 -30.35
C ASP A 97 -17.44 16.93 -31.80
N ASP A 98 -17.71 17.80 -32.78
CA ASP A 98 -17.40 17.53 -34.19
C ASP A 98 -15.90 17.26 -34.39
N GLN A 99 -15.02 18.08 -33.80
CA GLN A 99 -13.57 17.88 -33.90
C GLN A 99 -13.10 16.57 -33.24
N LYS A 100 -13.80 16.10 -32.20
CA LYS A 100 -13.52 14.78 -31.59
C LYS A 100 -13.96 13.65 -32.51
N MET A 101 -15.07 13.78 -33.23
CA MET A 101 -15.55 12.75 -34.18
C MET A 101 -14.57 12.53 -35.34
N HIS A 102 -13.78 13.55 -35.69
CA HIS A 102 -12.75 13.45 -36.74
C HIS A 102 -11.40 12.89 -36.24
N ARG A 103 -11.27 12.53 -34.95
CA ARG A 103 -10.08 11.81 -34.45
C ARG A 103 -10.23 10.32 -34.77
N ILE A 104 -9.43 9.84 -35.73
CA ILE A 104 -9.21 8.42 -36.02
C ILE A 104 -8.58 7.73 -34.81
#